data_AF-A0AAN4D380-F1
#
_entry.id   AF-A0AAN4D380-F1
#
_cell.length_a   1.000
_cell.length_b   1.000
_cell.length_c   1.000
_cell.angle_alpha   90.00
_cell.angle_beta   90.00
_cell.angle_gamma   90.00
#
_symmetry.space_group_name_H-M   'P 1'
#
loop_
_entity.id
_entity.type
_entity.pdbx_description
1 polymer ?
#
loop_
_entity_poly.entity_id
_entity_poly.type
_entity_poly.pdbx_seq_one_letter_code
_entity_poly.pdbx_strand_id
1 'polypeptide(L)'
;MSNHHVMGTATPKKDSYLVVDGCLINSFEPNLYSLNDIHKASGGSASKKPAFYLRTLTAKRILNALPGERWEKLHVIRGGVLQGTFASQELVFAYALWLSPDFYVRVLSNLPFISDLRNGEAK
;
A
#
# COMPACT_ATOMS: atom_id res chain seq x y z
N MET A 1 47.93 -1.63 -2.26
CA MET A 1 46.98 -0.80 -1.49
C MET A 1 45.61 -0.99 -2.12
N SER A 2 44.70 -1.54 -1.31
CA SER A 2 43.23 -1.42 -1.33
C SER A 2 42.45 -1.61 -2.64
N ASN A 3 41.33 -2.32 -2.68
CA ASN A 3 40.68 -3.24 -1.75
C ASN A 3 39.60 -3.96 -2.59
N HIS A 4 39.29 -5.19 -2.19
CA HIS A 4 38.28 -6.05 -2.80
C HIS A 4 36.87 -5.45 -2.79
N HIS A 5 36.14 -5.74 -3.87
CA HIS A 5 34.70 -6.04 -3.98
C HIS A 5 33.85 -5.90 -2.71
N VAL A 6 32.82 -5.05 -2.77
CA VAL A 6 31.47 -5.41 -2.28
C VAL A 6 30.44 -4.83 -3.25
N MET A 7 30.06 -5.62 -4.25
CA MET A 7 28.74 -5.48 -4.86
C MET A 7 27.76 -5.85 -3.76
N GLY A 8 27.09 -4.86 -3.17
CA GLY A 8 26.00 -5.10 -2.24
C GLY A 8 24.91 -5.85 -2.97
N THR A 9 24.81 -7.17 -2.74
CA THR A 9 23.66 -7.95 -3.13
C THR A 9 22.49 -7.43 -2.31
N ALA A 10 21.70 -6.53 -2.91
CA ALA A 10 20.34 -6.28 -2.43
C ALA A 10 19.62 -7.63 -2.56
N THR A 11 19.56 -8.37 -1.46
CA THR A 11 18.65 -9.51 -1.34
C THR A 11 17.25 -8.95 -1.58
N PRO A 12 16.50 -9.46 -2.59
CA PRO A 12 15.10 -9.07 -2.74
C PRO A 12 14.39 -9.51 -1.46
N LYS A 13 13.95 -8.51 -0.68
CA LYS A 13 13.33 -8.69 0.62
C LYS A 13 11.95 -9.31 0.36
N LYS A 14 11.82 -10.61 0.68
CA LYS A 14 10.59 -11.45 0.65
C LYS A 14 9.40 -10.73 0.02
N ASP A 15 9.14 -11.01 -1.25
CA ASP A 15 8.04 -10.43 -2.03
C ASP A 15 6.72 -10.53 -1.25
N SER A 16 6.41 -9.46 -0.53
CA SER A 16 5.23 -9.38 0.32
C SER A 16 4.13 -8.81 -0.53
N TYR A 17 3.63 -9.64 -1.45
CA TYR A 17 2.50 -9.28 -2.29
C TYR A 17 1.27 -9.10 -1.41
N LEU A 18 0.62 -7.93 -1.51
CA LEU A 18 -0.69 -7.73 -0.94
C LEU A 18 -1.73 -8.23 -1.94
N VAL A 19 -2.58 -9.16 -1.50
CA VAL A 19 -3.73 -9.65 -2.28
C VAL A 19 -5.00 -9.25 -1.54
N VAL A 20 -5.97 -8.66 -2.24
CA VAL A 20 -7.27 -8.27 -1.68
C VAL A 20 -8.36 -8.77 -2.61
N ASP A 21 -9.28 -9.59 -2.12
CA ASP A 21 -10.36 -10.19 -2.90
C ASP A 21 -9.86 -10.85 -4.21
N GLY A 22 -8.73 -11.56 -4.14
CA GLY A 22 -8.07 -12.20 -5.29
C GLY A 22 -7.36 -11.25 -6.25
N CYS A 23 -7.37 -9.94 -5.98
CA CYS A 23 -6.66 -8.94 -6.77
C CYS A 23 -5.25 -8.73 -6.20
N LEU A 24 -4.23 -8.98 -7.03
CA LEU A 24 -2.85 -8.61 -6.72
C LEU A 24 -2.71 -7.08 -6.72
N ILE A 25 -2.22 -6.52 -5.62
CA ILE A 25 -1.97 -5.09 -5.49
C ILE A 25 -0.52 -4.80 -5.87
N ASN A 26 -0.33 -4.01 -6.93
CA ASN A 26 1.01 -3.63 -7.37
C ASN A 26 1.68 -2.69 -6.37
N SER A 27 3.01 -2.68 -6.40
CA SER A 27 3.85 -1.75 -5.64
C SER A 27 4.83 -1.02 -6.56
N PHE A 28 5.22 0.19 -6.17
CA PHE A 28 6.25 0.98 -6.85
C PHE A 28 7.61 0.91 -6.15
N GLU A 29 7.58 0.62 -4.84
CA GLU A 29 8.71 0.36 -3.94
C GLU A 29 8.22 -0.66 -2.89
N PRO A 30 9.09 -1.32 -2.11
CA PRO A 30 8.68 -2.36 -1.16
C PRO A 30 7.54 -1.98 -0.19
N ASN A 31 7.36 -0.68 0.07
CA ASN A 31 6.38 -0.18 1.04
C ASN A 31 5.28 0.69 0.41
N LEU A 32 5.25 0.87 -0.91
CA LEU A 32 4.29 1.76 -1.59
C LEU A 32 3.34 0.97 -2.49
N TYR A 33 2.09 0.83 -2.06
CA TYR A 33 1.07 0.03 -2.72
C TYR A 33 0.10 0.88 -3.54
N SER A 34 -0.36 0.32 -4.66
CA SER A 34 -1.27 0.97 -5.61
C SER A 34 -2.67 1.20 -5.04
N LEU A 35 -3.02 2.46 -4.73
CA LEU A 35 -4.39 2.85 -4.40
C LEU A 35 -5.34 2.64 -5.58
N ASN A 36 -4.83 2.64 -6.81
CA ASN A 36 -5.61 2.36 -8.00
C ASN A 36 -6.07 0.90 -8.05
N ASP A 37 -5.22 -0.05 -7.68
CA ASP A 37 -5.60 -1.46 -7.66
C ASP A 37 -6.51 -1.77 -6.47
N ILE A 38 -6.27 -1.13 -5.32
CA ILE A 38 -7.20 -1.17 -4.17
C ILE A 38 -8.58 -0.64 -4.57
N HIS A 39 -8.64 0.45 -5.33
CA HIS A 39 -9.90 1.03 -5.82
C HIS A 39 -10.64 0.08 -6.77
N LYS A 40 -9.91 -0.62 -7.66
CA LYS A 40 -10.50 -1.64 -8.54
C LYS A 40 -11.03 -2.82 -7.72
N ALA A 41 -10.23 -3.33 -6.77
CA ALA A 41 -10.60 -4.44 -5.89
C ALA A 41 -11.85 -4.10 -5.06
N SER A 42 -12.06 -2.83 -4.71
CA SER A 42 -13.27 -2.38 -3.99
C SER A 42 -14.51 -2.21 -4.87
N GLY A 43 -14.44 -2.50 -6.17
CA GLY A 43 -15.54 -2.31 -7.12
C GLY A 43 -15.53 -0.99 -7.91
N GLY A 44 -14.49 -0.16 -7.78
CA GLY A 44 -14.19 0.89 -8.77
C GLY A 44 -15.14 2.10 -8.80
N SER A 45 -15.87 2.40 -7.71
CA SER A 45 -16.83 3.51 -7.68
C SER A 45 -16.22 4.86 -8.12
N ALA A 46 -16.85 5.53 -9.08
CA ALA A 46 -16.32 6.74 -9.69
C ALA A 46 -16.14 7.92 -8.72
N SER A 47 -16.99 8.01 -7.68
CA SER A 47 -16.91 9.05 -6.64
C SER A 47 -15.80 8.79 -5.62
N LYS A 48 -15.23 7.58 -5.64
CA LYS A 48 -14.29 7.10 -4.65
C LYS A 48 -12.87 6.92 -5.19
N LYS A 49 -12.51 7.61 -6.28
CA LYS A 49 -11.16 7.54 -6.87
C LYS A 49 -10.06 7.99 -5.88
N PRO A 50 -8.82 7.50 -6.01
CA PRO A 50 -7.71 7.87 -5.12
C PRO A 50 -7.46 9.39 -5.04
N ALA A 51 -7.57 10.08 -6.18
CA ALA A 51 -7.39 11.54 -6.24
C ALA A 51 -8.41 12.31 -5.37
N PHE A 52 -9.63 11.79 -5.21
CA PHE A 52 -10.64 12.42 -4.34
C PHE A 52 -10.33 12.16 -2.87
N TYR A 53 -9.95 10.93 -2.52
CA TYR A 53 -9.52 10.59 -1.17
C TYR A 53 -8.36 11.48 -0.69
N LEU A 54 -7.31 11.66 -1.51
CA LEU A 54 -6.15 12.47 -1.15
C LEU A 54 -6.45 13.96 -0.94
N ARG A 55 -7.62 14.44 -1.41
CA ARG A 55 -8.06 15.82 -1.18
C ARG A 55 -8.77 16.00 0.17
N THR A 56 -9.23 14.91 0.78
CA THR A 56 -9.93 14.93 2.07
C THR A 56 -9.03 15.43 3.20
N LEU A 57 -9.63 16.03 4.22
CA LEU A 57 -8.91 16.47 5.42
C LEU A 57 -8.29 15.27 6.16
N THR A 58 -9.01 14.15 6.22
CA THR A 58 -8.54 12.91 6.84
C THR A 58 -7.25 12.40 6.20
N ALA A 59 -7.23 12.24 4.86
CA ALA A 59 -6.03 11.75 4.18
C ALA A 59 -4.81 12.67 4.39
N LYS A 60 -5.02 13.99 4.35
CA LYS A 60 -3.95 14.98 4.61
C LYS A 60 -3.43 14.89 6.04
N ARG A 61 -4.32 14.73 7.02
CA ARG A 61 -3.93 14.59 8.43
C ARG A 61 -3.13 13.32 8.67
N ILE A 62 -3.56 12.19 8.10
CA ILE A 62 -2.83 10.92 8.19
C ILE A 62 -1.45 11.05 7.56
N LEU A 63 -1.36 11.57 6.33
CA LEU A 63 -0.08 11.77 5.64
C LEU A 63 0.93 12.63 6.45
N ASN A 64 0.42 13.65 7.15
CA ASN A 64 1.24 14.54 7.98
C ASN A 64 1.60 13.94 9.35
N ALA A 65 0.78 13.03 9.88
CA ALA A 65 1.03 12.38 11.18
C ALA A 65 1.99 11.20 11.06
N LEU A 66 2.06 10.55 9.89
CA LEU A 66 3.00 9.46 9.65
C LEU A 66 4.45 9.96 9.59
N PRO A 67 5.40 9.25 10.21
CA PRO A 67 6.82 9.62 10.17
C PRO A 67 7.39 9.52 8.75
N GLY A 68 8.59 10.07 8.56
CA GLY A 68 9.29 10.01 7.28
C GLY A 68 8.86 11.09 6.28
N GLU A 69 9.52 11.06 5.13
CA GLU A 69 9.34 12.04 4.07
C GLU A 69 8.09 11.75 3.25
N ARG A 70 7.57 12.80 2.59
CA ARG A 70 6.35 12.65 1.78
C ARG A 70 6.48 11.59 0.69
N TRP A 71 7.65 11.49 0.07
CA TRP A 71 7.90 10.56 -1.04
C TRP A 71 7.91 9.09 -0.58
N GLU A 72 8.24 8.82 0.68
CA GLU A 72 8.22 7.48 1.29
C GLU A 72 6.80 7.02 1.63
N LYS A 73 5.87 7.97 1.73
CA LYS A 73 4.47 7.74 2.13
C LYS A 73 3.49 7.78 0.97
N LEU A 74 3.77 8.61 -0.03
CA LEU A 74 2.88 8.86 -1.15
C LEU A 74 3.65 9.26 -2.40
N HIS A 75 3.50 8.46 -3.45
CA HIS A 75 4.08 8.73 -4.76
C HIS A 75 3.01 8.69 -5.85
N VAL A 76 3.04 9.66 -6.77
CA VAL A 76 2.07 9.75 -7.86
C VAL A 76 2.82 9.75 -9.18
N ILE A 77 2.62 8.69 -9.96
CA ILE A 77 3.21 8.53 -11.29
C ILE A 77 2.17 8.95 -12.32
N ARG A 78 2.56 9.87 -13.19
CA ARG A 78 1.69 10.40 -14.25
C ARG A 78 2.20 9.92 -15.61
N GLY A 79 1.34 9.28 -16.37
CA GLY A 79 1.65 8.75 -17.69
C GLY A 79 2.48 7.46 -17.65
N GLY A 80 2.56 6.78 -18.81
CA GLY A 80 3.23 5.50 -18.94
C GLY A 80 2.47 4.32 -18.34
N VAL A 81 3.09 3.14 -18.40
CA VAL A 81 2.48 1.86 -17.97
C VAL A 81 2.32 1.78 -16.45
N LEU A 82 3.24 2.38 -15.70
CA LEU A 82 3.25 2.39 -14.23
C LEU A 82 2.44 3.55 -13.61
N GLN A 83 1.61 4.23 -14.39
CA GLN A 83 0.80 5.34 -13.87
C GLN A 83 -0.08 4.90 -12.70
N GLY A 84 -0.15 5.73 -11.66
CA GLY A 84 -0.89 5.37 -10.47
C GLY A 84 -0.56 6.24 -9.26
N THR A 85 -1.37 6.07 -8.23
CA THR A 85 -1.14 6.62 -6.89
C THR A 85 -0.69 5.48 -5.99
N PHE A 86 0.52 5.57 -5.48
CA PHE A 86 1.12 4.58 -4.60
C PHE A 86 1.29 5.17 -3.22
N ALA A 87 0.91 4.44 -2.17
CA ALA A 87 0.92 4.95 -0.81
C ALA A 87 1.39 3.90 0.19
N SER A 88 1.86 4.37 1.35
CA SER A 88 2.24 3.49 2.45
C SER A 88 1.05 2.65 2.93
N GLN A 89 1.34 1.54 3.60
CA GLN A 89 0.34 0.59 4.08
C GLN A 89 -0.73 1.26 4.96
N GLU A 90 -0.35 2.23 5.81
CA GLU A 90 -1.28 2.96 6.67
C GLU A 90 -2.25 3.83 5.87
N LEU A 91 -1.75 4.49 4.81
CA LEU A 91 -2.59 5.27 3.90
C LEU A 91 -3.51 4.37 3.06
N VAL A 92 -3.06 3.17 2.71
CA VAL A 92 -3.87 2.16 2.02
C VAL A 92 -5.02 1.68 2.91
N PHE A 93 -4.75 1.39 4.18
CA PHE A 93 -5.78 0.99 5.14
C PHE A 93 -6.80 2.09 5.39
N ALA A 94 -6.34 3.32 5.59
CA ALA A 94 -7.22 4.47 5.73
C ALA A 94 -8.07 4.71 4.47
N TYR A 95 -7.50 4.48 3.29
CA TYR A 95 -8.26 4.55 2.04
C TYR A 95 -9.31 3.44 1.95
N ALA A 96 -8.95 2.19 2.26
CA ALA A 96 -9.88 1.06 2.29
C ALA A 96 -11.07 1.33 3.23
N LEU A 97 -10.82 1.88 4.42
CA LEU A 97 -11.88 2.30 5.34
C LEU A 97 -12.78 3.39 4.74
N TRP A 98 -12.20 4.36 4.05
CA TRP A 98 -12.95 5.44 3.39
C TRP A 98 -13.78 4.93 2.19
N LEU A 99 -13.35 3.85 1.54
CA LEU A 99 -14.11 3.18 0.48
C LEU A 99 -15.37 2.52 1.05
N SER A 100 -15.19 1.63 2.04
CA SER A 100 -16.27 0.98 2.78
C SER A 100 -15.73 0.26 4.02
N PRO A 101 -16.41 0.29 5.18
CA PRO A 101 -16.07 -0.53 6.33
C PRO A 101 -15.97 -2.03 6.01
N ASP A 102 -16.88 -2.57 5.18
CA ASP A 102 -16.87 -3.99 4.82
C ASP A 102 -15.64 -4.35 3.99
N PHE A 103 -15.24 -3.46 3.08
CA PHE A 103 -14.03 -3.65 2.29
C PHE A 103 -12.78 -3.59 3.16
N TYR A 104 -12.75 -2.68 4.14
CA TYR A 104 -11.67 -2.61 5.10
C TYR A 104 -11.49 -3.92 5.90
N VAL A 105 -12.59 -4.53 6.37
CA VAL A 105 -12.54 -5.83 7.08
C VAL A 105 -11.97 -6.93 6.18
N ARG A 106 -12.32 -6.94 4.88
CA ARG A 106 -11.76 -7.89 3.92
C ARG A 106 -10.26 -7.66 3.69
N VAL A 107 -9.82 -6.41 3.56
CA VAL A 107 -8.39 -6.07 3.46
C VAL A 107 -7.64 -6.58 4.68
N LEU A 108 -8.13 -6.31 5.89
CA LEU A 108 -7.51 -6.79 7.14
C LEU A 108 -7.39 -8.32 7.18
N SER A 109 -8.42 -9.02 6.72
CA SER A 109 -8.45 -10.49 6.74
C SER A 109 -7.44 -11.14 5.80
N ASN A 110 -6.94 -10.41 4.79
CA ASN A 110 -5.92 -10.90 3.86
C ASN A 110 -4.48 -10.57 4.31
N LEU A 111 -4.31 -9.85 5.43
CA LEU A 111 -2.97 -9.58 5.95
C LEU A 111 -2.38 -10.85 6.57
N PRO A 112 -1.15 -11.25 6.17
CA PRO A 112 -0.51 -12.45 6.70
C PRO A 112 -0.47 -12.47 8.23
N PHE A 113 -0.05 -11.36 8.85
CA PHE A 113 0.03 -11.24 10.30
C PHE A 113 -1.32 -11.42 11.02
N ILE A 114 -2.43 -10.92 10.45
CA ILE A 114 -3.76 -11.09 11.06
C ILE A 114 -4.20 -12.55 10.98
N SER A 115 -3.82 -13.25 9.91
CA SER A 115 -4.04 -14.69 9.79
C SER A 115 -3.22 -15.45 10.84
N ASP A 116 -1.95 -15.09 11.02
CA ASP A 116 -1.05 -15.70 12.01
C ASP A 116 -1.57 -15.50 13.45
N LEU A 117 -2.02 -14.28 13.78
CA LEU A 117 -2.64 -13.98 15.07
C LEU A 117 -3.90 -14.83 15.32
N ARG A 118 -4.75 -15.03 14.30
CA ARG A 118 -5.97 -15.84 14.42
C ARG A 118 -5.67 -17.33 14.58
N ASN A 119 -4.58 -17.80 13.99
CA ASN A 119 -4.15 -19.19 14.05
C ASN A 119 -3.31 -19.51 15.30
N GLY A 120 -3.00 -18.50 16.13
CA GLY A 120 -2.17 -18.68 17.33
C GLY A 120 -0.69 -18.92 17.01
N GLU A 121 -0.24 -18.59 15.80
CA GLU A 121 1.14 -18.78 15.32
C GLU A 121 1.99 -17.50 15.45
N ALA A 122 1.70 -16.66 16.45
CA ALA A 122 2.58 -15.55 16.79
C ALA A 122 3.85 -16.11 17.46
N LYS A 123 4.89 -16.36 16.66
CA LYS A 123 6.26 -16.58 17.16
C LYS A 123 6.98 -15.27 17.38
#